data_AF-A0A401LAM1-F1
#
_entry.id   AF-A0A401LAM1-F1
#
_cell.length_a   1.000
_cell.length_b   1.000
_cell.length_c   1.000
_cell.angle_alpha   90.00
_cell.angle_beta   90.00
_cell.angle_gamma   90.00
#
_symmetry.space_group_name_H-M   'P 1'
#
loop_
_entity.id
_entity.type
_entity.pdbx_description
1 polymer ?
#
loop_
_entity_poly.entity_id
_entity_poly.type
_entity_poly.pdbx_seq_one_letter_code
_entity_poly.pdbx_strand_id
1 'polypeptide(L)'
;MKNRGKSRNKYMENMRNGIFGKGKKIDEKTILLAVSGDTIALMQVVDAYQPYIKKLAKRKAIDKDGNTIEYVDETVKRTLEITLIASVMKFNPYM
;
A
#
# COMPACT_ATOMS: atom_id res chain seq x y z
N MET A 1 13.14 -33.24 19.82
CA MET A 1 13.35 -32.15 18.83
C MET A 1 11.99 -31.63 18.30
N LYS A 2 11.32 -30.68 18.98
CA LYS A 2 9.97 -30.18 18.62
C LYS A 2 9.90 -28.67 18.26
N ASN A 3 10.95 -28.08 17.67
CA ASN A 3 11.00 -26.61 17.40
C ASN A 3 11.05 -26.18 15.92
N ARG A 4 11.03 -27.10 14.95
CA ARG A 4 11.18 -26.73 13.52
C ARG A 4 9.90 -26.20 12.85
N GLY A 5 8.72 -26.54 13.37
CA GLY A 5 7.42 -26.10 12.82
C GLY A 5 7.04 -24.65 13.19
N LYS A 6 7.36 -24.20 14.41
CA LYS A 6 7.07 -22.83 14.88
C LYS A 6 7.90 -21.77 14.14
N SER A 7 9.18 -22.04 13.87
CA SER A 7 10.05 -21.11 13.14
C SER A 7 9.57 -20.87 11.71
N ARG A 8 9.25 -21.93 10.94
CA ARG A 8 8.75 -21.79 9.56
C ARG A 8 7.47 -20.95 9.46
N ASN A 9 6.55 -21.12 10.41
CA ASN A 9 5.32 -20.34 10.43
C ASN A 9 5.61 -18.85 10.71
N LYS A 10 6.51 -18.57 11.66
CA LYS A 10 6.98 -17.20 11.95
C LYS A 10 7.69 -16.54 10.75
N TYR A 11 8.49 -17.28 9.98
CA TYR A 11 9.12 -16.75 8.76
C TYR A 11 8.09 -16.42 7.67
N MET A 12 7.12 -17.31 7.42
CA MET A 12 6.05 -17.08 6.45
C MET A 12 5.10 -15.95 6.88
N GLU A 13 4.85 -15.82 8.18
CA GLU A 13 4.07 -14.74 8.78
C GLU A 13 4.81 -13.40 8.71
N ASN A 14 6.12 -13.37 8.96
CA ASN A 14 6.95 -12.18 8.79
C ASN A 14 7.10 -11.79 7.31
N MET A 15 7.17 -12.76 6.40
CA MET A 15 7.19 -12.51 4.95
C MET A 15 5.85 -11.97 4.48
N ARG A 16 4.72 -12.50 4.98
CA ARG A 16 3.39 -11.92 4.77
C ARG A 16 3.29 -10.51 5.34
N ASN A 17 3.72 -10.27 6.58
CA ASN A 17 3.69 -8.95 7.20
C ASN A 17 4.67 -7.94 6.55
N GLY A 18 5.74 -8.42 5.90
CA GLY A 18 6.69 -7.61 5.15
C GLY A 18 6.27 -7.34 3.69
N ILE A 19 5.52 -8.26 3.08
CA ILE A 19 4.93 -8.10 1.73
C ILE A 19 3.64 -7.27 1.79
N PHE A 20 2.88 -7.42 2.87
CA PHE A 20 1.67 -6.67 3.18
C PHE A 20 1.97 -5.87 4.44
N GLY A 21 2.74 -4.78 4.31
CA GLY A 21 2.99 -3.87 5.42
C GLY A 21 1.67 -3.60 6.15
N LYS A 22 1.66 -3.75 7.48
CA LYS A 22 0.45 -3.54 8.29
C LYS A 22 -0.12 -2.17 7.93
N GLY A 23 -1.22 -2.15 7.17
CA GLY A 23 -1.84 -0.90 6.73
C GLY A 23 -2.05 -0.02 7.95
N LYS A 24 -1.61 1.25 7.87
CA LYS A 24 -1.81 2.19 8.96
C LYS A 24 -3.31 2.33 9.16
N LYS A 25 -3.79 2.10 10.38
CA LYS A 25 -5.19 2.36 10.72
C LYS A 25 -5.44 3.86 10.58
N ILE A 26 -6.49 4.21 9.85
CA ILE A 26 -6.96 5.58 9.69
C ILE A 26 -8.24 5.69 10.52
N ASP A 27 -8.32 6.70 11.37
CA ASP A 27 -9.52 6.98 12.15
C ASP A 27 -10.59 7.70 11.30
N GLU A 28 -11.84 7.61 11.75
CA GLU A 28 -12.99 8.19 11.06
C GLU A 28 -12.85 9.71 10.86
N LYS A 29 -12.36 10.44 11.87
CA LYS A 29 -12.18 11.89 11.78
C LYS A 29 -11.23 12.26 10.64
N THR A 30 -10.12 11.53 10.50
CA THR A 30 -9.21 11.71 9.36
C THR A 30 -9.89 11.47 8.02
N ILE A 31 -10.76 10.46 7.90
CA ILE A 31 -11.52 10.23 6.66
C ILE A 31 -12.49 11.38 6.37
N LEU A 32 -13.24 11.86 7.37
CA LEU A 32 -14.16 12.99 7.20
C LEU A 32 -13.44 14.27 6.78
N LEU A 33 -12.28 14.55 7.36
CA LEU A 33 -11.43 15.68 6.96
C LEU A 33 -10.92 15.50 5.51
N ALA A 34 -10.48 14.31 5.15
CA ALA A 34 -10.01 14.02 3.79
C ALA A 34 -11.13 14.19 2.74
N VAL A 35 -12.35 13.75 3.05
CA VAL A 35 -13.54 13.97 2.20
C VAL A 35 -13.82 15.46 2.01
N SER A 36 -13.62 16.28 3.05
CA SER A 36 -13.77 17.74 2.98
C SER A 36 -12.66 18.46 2.20
N GLY A 37 -11.62 17.74 1.74
CA GLY A 37 -10.50 18.29 0.98
C GLY A 37 -9.31 18.75 1.82
N ASP A 38 -9.27 18.41 3.12
CA ASP A 38 -8.09 18.68 3.95
C ASP A 38 -6.86 17.95 3.40
N THR A 39 -5.83 18.72 3.04
CA THR A 39 -4.65 18.20 2.34
C THR A 39 -3.80 17.30 3.23
N ILE A 40 -3.73 17.57 4.53
CA ILE A 40 -2.97 16.75 5.49
C ILE A 40 -3.67 15.41 5.66
N ALA A 41 -4.99 15.41 5.83
CA ALA A 41 -5.80 14.20 5.94
C ALA A 41 -5.72 13.35 4.66
N LEU A 42 -5.79 13.98 3.48
CA LEU A 42 -5.61 13.28 2.19
C LEU A 42 -4.23 12.59 2.10
N MET A 43 -3.16 13.26 2.51
CA MET A 43 -1.83 12.65 2.53
C MET A 43 -1.74 11.50 3.53
N GLN A 44 -2.37 11.61 4.71
CA GLN A 44 -2.43 10.50 5.66
C GLN A 44 -3.14 9.27 5.08
N VAL A 45 -4.18 9.47 4.27
CA VAL A 45 -4.85 8.38 3.54
C VAL A 45 -3.90 7.77 2.51
N VAL A 46 -3.24 8.59 1.69
CA VAL A 46 -2.27 8.10 0.72
C VAL A 46 -1.15 7.29 1.39
N ASP A 47 -0.57 7.81 2.48
CA ASP A 47 0.48 7.15 3.27
C ASP A 47 0.04 5.79 3.80
N ALA A 48 -1.19 5.69 4.31
CA ALA A 48 -1.74 4.43 4.80
C ALA A 48 -1.88 3.38 3.68
N TYR A 49 -2.15 3.81 2.44
CA TYR A 49 -2.29 2.96 1.27
C TYR A 49 -0.98 2.72 0.50
N GLN A 50 0.14 3.39 0.86
CA GLN A 50 1.43 3.24 0.19
C GLN A 50 1.89 1.78 0.00
N PRO A 51 1.77 0.87 0.99
CA PRO A 51 2.14 -0.53 0.80
C PRO A 51 1.33 -1.22 -0.33
N TYR A 52 0.03 -0.93 -0.40
CA TYR A 52 -0.85 -1.49 -1.42
C TYR A 52 -0.62 -0.86 -2.79
N ILE A 53 -0.46 0.47 -2.85
CA ILE A 53 -0.14 1.21 -4.08
C ILE A 53 1.18 0.69 -4.69
N LYS A 54 2.25 0.61 -3.88
CA LYS A 54 3.55 0.09 -4.35
C LYS A 54 3.42 -1.33 -4.87
N LYS A 55 2.63 -2.18 -4.22
CA LYS A 55 2.36 -3.55 -4.69
C LYS A 55 1.69 -3.56 -6.05
N LEU A 56 0.64 -2.77 -6.27
CA LEU A 56 -0.07 -2.69 -7.55
C LEU A 56 0.81 -2.09 -8.67
N ALA A 57 1.71 -1.20 -8.31
CA ALA A 57 2.66 -0.57 -9.22
C ALA A 57 3.91 -1.43 -9.51
N LYS A 58 4.08 -2.60 -8.87
CA LYS A 58 5.22 -3.49 -9.17
C LYS A 58 5.16 -4.03 -10.59
N ARG A 59 6.30 -4.03 -11.27
CA ARG A 59 6.53 -4.59 -12.59
C ARG A 59 7.78 -5.46 -12.60
N LYS A 60 7.87 -6.32 -13.60
CA LYS A 60 9.05 -7.14 -13.89
C LYS A 60 9.67 -6.69 -15.20
N ALA A 61 10.98 -6.60 -15.23
CA ALA A 61 11.76 -6.36 -16.44
C ALA A 61 12.94 -7.33 -16.49
N ILE A 62 13.50 -7.50 -17.68
CA ILE A 62 14.76 -8.21 -17.89
C ILE A 62 15.87 -7.16 -17.99
N ASP A 63 16.93 -7.32 -17.20
CA ASP A 63 18.10 -6.45 -17.27
C ASP A 63 19.02 -6.83 -18.44
N LYS A 64 20.14 -6.12 -18.59
CA LYS A 64 21.10 -6.34 -19.68
C LYS A 64 21.82 -7.68 -19.60
N ASP A 65 21.85 -8.29 -18.41
CA ASP A 65 22.49 -9.56 -18.13
C ASP A 65 21.51 -10.74 -18.23
N GLY A 66 20.25 -10.47 -18.59
CA GLY A 66 19.18 -11.46 -18.73
C GLY A 66 18.46 -11.81 -17.43
N ASN A 67 18.76 -11.13 -16.32
CA ASN A 67 18.10 -11.40 -15.04
C ASN A 67 16.74 -10.70 -14.96
N THR A 68 15.77 -11.36 -14.31
CA THR A 68 14.49 -10.73 -13.99
C THR A 68 14.64 -9.84 -12.76
N ILE A 69 14.37 -8.55 -12.93
CA ILE A 69 14.31 -7.56 -11.87
C ILE A 69 12.87 -7.14 -11.58
N GLU A 70 12.58 -6.82 -10.32
CA GLU A 70 11.33 -6.17 -9.92
C GLU A 70 11.58 -4.69 -9.61
N TYR A 71 10.73 -3.82 -10.11
CA TYR A 71 10.75 -2.39 -9.81
C TYR A 71 9.33 -1.86 -9.62
N VAL A 72 9.21 -0.69 -8.99
CA VAL A 72 7.94 0.04 -8.90
C VAL A 72 7.86 0.98 -10.10
N ASP A 73 6.81 0.85 -10.89
CA ASP A 73 6.50 1.80 -11.94
C ASP A 73 5.98 3.09 -11.30
N GLU A 74 6.82 4.11 -11.25
CA GLU A 74 6.50 5.39 -10.60
C GLU A 74 5.34 6.12 -11.29
N THR A 75 5.11 5.90 -12.59
CA THR A 75 3.96 6.48 -13.30
C THR A 75 2.68 5.82 -12.80
N VAL A 76 2.64 4.48 -12.78
CA VAL A 76 1.48 3.73 -12.28
C VAL A 76 1.21 4.06 -10.81
N LYS A 77 2.26 4.10 -9.98
CA LYS A 77 2.15 4.51 -8.56
C LYS A 77 1.53 5.90 -8.43
N ARG A 78 2.02 6.88 -9.19
CA ARG A 78 1.49 8.25 -9.14
C ARG A 78 0.04 8.33 -9.59
N THR A 79 -0.34 7.60 -10.64
CA THR A 79 -1.73 7.51 -11.09
C THR A 79 -2.63 6.89 -10.01
N LEU A 80 -2.18 5.85 -9.31
CA LEU A 80 -2.92 5.24 -8.20
C LEU A 80 -3.09 6.21 -7.02
N GLU A 81 -2.06 6.97 -6.65
CA GLU A 81 -2.13 8.01 -5.61
C GLU A 81 -3.17 9.08 -5.96
N ILE A 82 -3.12 9.62 -7.20
CA ILE A 82 -4.06 10.65 -7.68
C ILE A 82 -5.49 10.10 -7.71
N THR A 83 -5.67 8.87 -8.19
CA THR A 83 -6.99 8.23 -8.28
C THR A 83 -7.56 7.98 -6.88
N LEU A 84 -6.73 7.59 -5.91
CA LEU A 84 -7.15 7.43 -4.52
C LEU A 84 -7.63 8.77 -3.94
N ILE A 85 -6.87 9.85 -4.10
CA ILE A 85 -7.28 11.20 -3.65
C ILE A 85 -8.61 11.59 -4.27
N ALA A 86 -8.74 11.47 -5.60
CA ALA A 86 -9.97 11.83 -6.31
C ALA A 86 -11.18 10.98 -5.87
N SER A 87 -10.95 9.70 -5.54
CA SER A 87 -11.99 8.80 -5.04
C SER A 87 -12.42 9.15 -3.62
N VAL A 88 -11.47 9.48 -2.74
CA VAL A 88 -11.76 9.92 -1.37
C VAL A 88 -12.56 11.22 -1.37
N MET A 89 -12.21 12.20 -2.21
CA MET A 89 -12.96 13.45 -2.31
C MET A 89 -14.39 13.27 -2.85
N LYS A 90 -14.65 12.18 -3.59
CA LYS A 90 -15.99 11.82 -4.08
C LYS A 90 -16.75 10.88 -3.15
N PHE A 91 -16.10 10.37 -2.11
CA PHE A 91 -16.70 9.44 -1.17
C PHE A 91 -17.74 10.16 -0.32
N ASN A 92 -18.95 9.61 -0.25
CA ASN A 92 -19.99 10.10 0.64
C ASN A 92 -20.15 9.13 1.82
N PRO A 93 -19.72 9.53 3.04
CA PRO A 93 -19.77 8.66 4.22
C PRO A 93 -21.19 8.45 4.77
N TYR A 94 -22.20 9.15 4.25
CA TYR A 94 -23.58 9.13 4.75
C TYR A 94 -24.59 8.57 3.73
N MET A 95 -24.11 7.98 2.63
CA MET A 95 -24.93 7.28 1.63
C MET A 95 -24.83 5.77 1.78
#